data_AF-A0A2E2B8T2-F1
#
_entry.id   AF-A0A2E2B8T2-F1
#
_cell.length_a   1.000
_cell.length_b   1.000
_cell.length_c   1.000
_cell.angle_alpha   90.00
_cell.angle_beta   90.00
_cell.angle_gamma   90.00
#
_symmetry.space_group_name_H-M   'P 1'
#
loop_
_entity.id
_entity.type
_entity.pdbx_description
1 polymer ?
#
loop_
_entity_poly.entity_id
_entity_poly.type
_entity_poly.pdbx_seq_one_letter_code
_entity_poly.pdbx_strand_id
1 'polypeptide(L)'
;MGLTSFTTLDAQTQPNETKQDVGELKEGVKLSRQISVPNRLAVDFPDAPPTKQMKILGNCEYVPFNTWVYTGLTVKKNDTLYIKSRGIVGYVGKSGSQPDGLGRTYSPSLMPRLSFVSLVGRAGDELLTNELIVRDGDPQSQHDELFGRGFVGSEFRWTKKRSNWGKLYLAVNDSADGDNSGAYDVSIWIVRDGKVLTEADMPKPKVKAPVQIKDNASH
;
A
#
# COMPACT_ATOMS: atom_id res chain seq x y z
N MET A 1 38.98 11.25 -63.16
CA MET A 1 40.42 10.92 -63.07
C MET A 1 41.05 12.05 -62.26
N GLY A 2 41.69 11.90 -61.11
CA GLY A 2 42.20 10.77 -60.36
C GLY A 2 43.43 11.28 -59.59
N LEU A 3 43.43 11.13 -58.25
CA LEU A 3 44.58 11.12 -57.32
C LEU A 3 45.37 12.45 -57.21
N THR A 4 45.97 12.92 -56.11
CA THR A 4 46.24 12.52 -54.70
C THR A 4 46.79 13.82 -54.05
N SER A 5 46.65 14.08 -52.74
CA SER A 5 47.70 13.77 -51.76
C SER A 5 47.30 14.15 -50.32
N PHE A 6 47.76 13.31 -49.40
CA PHE A 6 47.93 13.45 -47.95
C PHE A 6 48.84 14.66 -47.60
N THR A 7 49.00 15.25 -46.40
CA THR A 7 48.86 14.85 -44.98
C THR A 7 49.16 16.13 -44.18
N THR A 8 48.52 16.42 -43.03
CA THR A 8 49.23 16.95 -41.86
C THR A 8 48.46 16.62 -40.58
N LEU A 9 49.16 15.99 -39.65
CA LEU A 9 48.72 15.59 -38.33
C LEU A 9 49.38 16.58 -37.36
N ASP A 10 48.59 17.40 -36.67
CA ASP A 10 49.08 18.16 -35.50
C ASP A 10 48.14 17.88 -34.32
N ALA A 11 48.71 17.20 -33.34
CA ALA A 11 48.20 17.15 -31.99
C ALA A 11 48.73 18.38 -31.24
N GLN A 12 47.90 19.05 -30.44
CA GLN A 12 48.13 19.24 -28.99
C GLN A 12 47.22 20.29 -28.34
N THR A 13 46.61 19.83 -27.24
CA THR A 13 46.31 20.54 -25.99
C THR A 13 45.18 21.59 -25.98
N GLN A 14 44.02 21.20 -25.41
CA GLN A 14 43.08 22.14 -24.79
C GLN A 14 43.23 22.09 -23.26
N PRO A 15 43.19 23.23 -22.56
CA PRO A 15 43.26 23.28 -21.11
C PRO A 15 41.92 22.91 -20.45
N ASN A 16 42.03 22.20 -19.32
CA ASN A 16 40.96 21.99 -18.36
C ASN A 16 40.44 23.34 -17.83
N GLU A 17 39.17 23.65 -18.09
CA GLU A 17 38.40 24.58 -17.26
C GLU A 17 37.34 23.80 -16.49
N THR A 18 37.65 23.52 -15.22
CA THR A 18 36.69 23.08 -14.21
C THR A 18 35.87 24.31 -13.77
N LYS A 19 34.71 24.53 -14.37
CA LYS A 19 33.68 25.38 -13.77
C LYS A 19 32.75 24.51 -12.92
N GLN A 20 32.95 24.60 -11.61
CA GLN A 20 31.94 24.25 -10.62
C GLN A 20 30.80 25.26 -10.77
N ASP A 21 29.73 24.87 -11.47
CA ASP A 21 28.43 25.50 -11.28
C ASP A 21 27.76 24.82 -10.08
N VAL A 22 27.72 25.56 -8.98
CA VAL A 22 26.89 25.27 -7.81
C VAL A 22 25.44 25.54 -8.25
N GLY A 23 24.80 24.52 -8.81
CA GLY A 23 23.39 24.56 -9.13
C GLY A 23 22.56 24.72 -7.87
N GLU A 24 21.79 25.81 -7.80
CA GLU A 24 20.66 25.97 -6.89
C GLU A 24 19.82 24.69 -6.85
N LEU A 25 19.58 24.17 -5.65
CA LEU A 25 18.60 23.11 -5.40
C LEU A 25 17.21 23.68 -5.67
N LYS A 26 16.73 23.54 -6.90
CA LYS A 26 15.32 23.76 -7.22
C LYS A 26 14.47 22.70 -6.50
N GLU A 27 13.60 23.18 -5.63
CA GLU A 27 12.51 22.43 -5.04
C GLU A 27 11.71 21.69 -6.12
N GLY A 28 11.35 20.43 -5.84
CA GLY A 28 10.27 19.73 -6.55
C GLY A 28 10.67 18.79 -7.69
N VAL A 29 11.59 17.84 -7.47
CA VAL A 29 11.70 16.68 -8.36
C VAL A 29 10.50 15.76 -8.12
N LYS A 30 9.42 15.99 -8.89
CA LYS A 30 8.25 15.13 -8.94
C LYS A 30 8.62 13.82 -9.66
N LEU A 31 9.14 12.85 -8.93
CA LEU A 31 9.43 11.49 -9.43
C LEU A 31 8.13 10.73 -9.69
N SER A 32 7.44 11.03 -10.79
CA SER A 32 6.35 10.19 -11.29
C SER A 32 6.95 9.07 -12.15
N ARG A 33 7.32 7.95 -11.53
CA ARG A 33 7.55 6.72 -12.30
C ARG A 33 6.20 6.10 -12.64
N GLN A 34 5.95 5.92 -13.93
CA GLN A 34 4.81 5.14 -14.42
C GLN A 34 5.12 3.67 -14.08
N ILE A 35 4.34 3.08 -13.18
CA ILE A 35 4.49 1.66 -12.84
C ILE A 35 3.59 0.92 -13.81
N SER A 36 4.17 -0.04 -14.55
CA SER A 36 3.38 -1.02 -15.27
C SER A 36 2.52 -1.77 -14.25
N VAL A 37 1.20 -1.60 -14.33
CA VAL A 37 0.26 -2.41 -13.56
C VAL A 37 0.51 -3.84 -14.03
N PRO A 38 0.96 -4.75 -13.15
CA PRO A 38 1.30 -6.10 -13.56
C PRO A 38 0.10 -6.74 -14.27
N ASN A 39 0.37 -7.45 -15.37
CA ASN A 39 -0.64 -8.17 -16.14
C ASN A 39 -1.38 -9.13 -15.20
N ARG A 40 -2.57 -8.74 -14.74
CA ARG A 40 -3.30 -9.49 -13.72
C ARG A 40 -3.92 -10.71 -14.37
N LEU A 41 -3.51 -11.89 -13.89
CA LEU A 41 -4.32 -13.09 -14.10
C LEU A 41 -5.67 -12.83 -13.44
N ALA A 42 -6.76 -13.07 -14.18
CA ALA A 42 -8.11 -12.97 -13.64
C ALA A 42 -8.21 -13.81 -12.35
N VAL A 43 -8.76 -13.22 -11.30
CA VAL A 43 -8.96 -13.93 -10.03
C VAL A 43 -10.28 -14.66 -10.10
N ASP A 44 -10.23 -15.98 -9.94
CA ASP A 44 -11.43 -16.79 -9.76
C ASP A 44 -11.93 -16.63 -8.31
N PHE A 45 -13.09 -16.00 -8.13
CA PHE A 45 -13.66 -15.69 -6.81
C PHE A 45 -14.61 -16.79 -6.35
N PRO A 46 -14.73 -17.05 -5.03
CA PRO A 46 -15.72 -17.99 -4.53
C PRO A 46 -17.16 -17.55 -4.85
N ASP A 47 -18.01 -18.49 -5.28
CA ASP A 47 -19.44 -18.24 -5.54
C ASP A 47 -20.26 -17.98 -4.27
N ALA A 48 -19.74 -18.36 -3.10
CA ALA A 48 -20.40 -18.12 -1.82
C ALA A 48 -20.43 -16.62 -1.48
N PRO A 49 -21.37 -16.17 -0.62
CA PRO A 49 -21.37 -14.79 -0.13
C PRO A 49 -20.03 -14.42 0.52
N PRO A 50 -19.60 -13.13 0.44
CA PRO A 50 -18.38 -12.68 1.09
C PRO A 50 -18.46 -12.84 2.61
N THR A 51 -17.32 -13.22 3.19
CA THR A 51 -17.10 -13.22 4.64
C THR A 51 -17.39 -11.84 5.24
N LYS A 52 -17.01 -10.75 4.56
CA LYS A 52 -17.28 -9.37 4.98
C LYS A 52 -17.53 -8.46 3.80
N GLN A 53 -18.48 -7.54 3.97
CA GLN A 53 -18.61 -6.35 3.11
C GLN A 53 -18.40 -5.10 3.95
N MET A 54 -17.65 -4.14 3.41
CA MET A 54 -17.38 -2.88 4.10
C MET A 54 -17.05 -1.77 3.12
N LYS A 55 -17.04 -0.53 3.62
CA LYS A 55 -16.55 0.63 2.89
C LYS A 55 -15.19 1.06 3.43
N ILE A 56 -14.27 1.35 2.53
CA ILE A 56 -13.00 2.01 2.84
C ILE A 56 -13.11 3.42 2.29
N LEU A 57 -13.25 4.39 3.21
CA LEU A 57 -13.36 5.79 2.83
C LEU A 57 -12.03 6.28 2.25
N GLY A 58 -12.13 7.21 1.30
CA GLY A 58 -11.00 8.06 0.98
C GLY A 58 -10.53 8.80 2.23
N ASN A 59 -9.27 9.21 2.22
CA ASN A 59 -8.64 10.05 3.25
C ASN A 59 -9.26 11.47 3.26
N CYS A 60 -10.51 11.57 3.71
CA CYS A 60 -11.23 12.83 3.85
C CYS A 60 -10.84 13.55 5.14
N GLU A 61 -11.28 14.79 5.32
CA GLU A 61 -10.91 15.71 6.42
C GLU A 61 -10.94 15.08 7.85
N TYR A 62 -11.72 14.01 8.06
CA TYR A 62 -11.85 13.31 9.35
C TYR A 62 -11.19 11.93 9.43
N VAL A 63 -10.54 11.48 8.36
CA VAL A 63 -9.82 10.20 8.30
C VAL A 63 -8.34 10.55 8.09
N PRO A 64 -7.45 10.33 9.07
CA PRO A 64 -6.02 10.54 8.87
C PRO A 64 -5.44 9.62 7.77
N PHE A 65 -4.45 10.09 7.00
CA PHE A 65 -3.89 9.33 5.86
C PHE A 65 -3.17 8.04 6.24
N ASN A 66 -2.73 7.94 7.49
CA ASN A 66 -2.13 6.76 8.09
C ASN A 66 -3.18 5.79 8.66
N THR A 67 -4.47 6.02 8.42
CA THR A 67 -5.54 5.20 8.97
C THR A 67 -5.64 3.87 8.24
N TRP A 68 -5.13 2.83 8.91
CA TRP A 68 -5.43 1.45 8.59
C TRP A 68 -6.77 1.05 9.21
N VAL A 69 -7.75 0.74 8.36
CA VAL A 69 -9.08 0.31 8.80
C VAL A 69 -9.06 -1.18 9.10
N TYR A 70 -9.29 -1.54 10.36
CA TYR A 70 -9.47 -2.93 10.76
C TYR A 70 -10.78 -3.48 10.20
N THR A 71 -10.72 -4.63 9.53
CA THR A 71 -11.89 -5.22 8.86
C THR A 71 -12.78 -6.06 9.80
N GLY A 72 -12.33 -6.30 11.03
CA GLY A 72 -12.96 -7.29 11.94
C GLY A 72 -12.51 -8.73 11.67
N LEU A 73 -11.75 -8.98 10.60
CA LEU A 73 -11.34 -10.31 10.20
C LEU A 73 -9.92 -10.65 10.69
N THR A 74 -9.69 -11.93 10.94
CA THR A 74 -8.36 -12.47 11.28
C THR A 74 -8.04 -13.61 10.33
N VAL A 75 -6.88 -13.52 9.66
CA VAL A 75 -6.37 -14.54 8.75
C VAL A 75 -5.37 -15.44 9.47
N LYS A 76 -5.52 -16.75 9.30
CA LYS A 76 -4.63 -17.78 9.86
C LYS A 76 -3.71 -18.35 8.78
N LYS A 77 -2.72 -19.13 9.21
CA LYS A 77 -1.88 -19.92 8.29
C LYS A 77 -2.76 -20.75 7.36
N ASN A 78 -2.39 -20.77 6.08
CA ASN A 78 -3.04 -21.47 4.97
C ASN A 78 -4.42 -20.94 4.54
N ASP A 79 -4.93 -19.90 5.19
CA ASP A 79 -6.10 -19.20 4.67
C ASP A 79 -5.79 -18.61 3.30
N THR A 80 -6.74 -18.70 2.39
CA THR A 80 -6.72 -17.94 1.13
C THR A 80 -7.71 -16.81 1.22
N LEU A 81 -7.17 -15.59 1.16
CA LEU A 81 -7.90 -14.35 1.12
C LEU A 81 -8.22 -13.98 -0.32
N TYR A 82 -9.48 -13.63 -0.58
CA TYR A 82 -9.91 -12.99 -1.81
C TYR A 82 -10.50 -11.63 -1.46
N ILE A 83 -10.13 -10.60 -2.21
CA ILE A 83 -10.72 -9.27 -2.07
C ILE A 83 -11.15 -8.79 -3.45
N LYS A 84 -12.42 -8.37 -3.54
CA LYS A 84 -12.96 -7.65 -4.68
C LYS A 84 -13.37 -6.26 -4.23
N SER A 85 -12.94 -5.24 -4.94
CA SER A 85 -13.28 -3.87 -4.61
C SER A 85 -13.71 -3.09 -5.84
N ARG A 86 -14.58 -2.10 -5.61
CA ARG A 86 -15.08 -1.20 -6.63
C ARG A 86 -15.35 0.17 -6.02
N GLY A 87 -15.64 1.16 -6.86
CA GLY A 87 -15.98 2.50 -6.43
C GLY A 87 -14.94 3.51 -6.88
N ILE A 88 -15.12 4.75 -6.43
CA ILE A 88 -14.27 5.86 -6.84
C ILE A 88 -13.87 6.63 -5.58
N VAL A 89 -12.57 6.88 -5.44
CA VAL A 89 -12.03 7.87 -4.51
C VAL A 89 -11.54 9.07 -5.31
N GLY A 90 -12.17 10.23 -5.08
CA GLY A 90 -11.78 11.52 -5.62
C GLY A 90 -10.54 12.07 -4.91
N TYR A 91 -9.62 12.67 -5.66
CA TYR A 91 -8.48 13.45 -5.17
C TYR A 91 -8.48 14.80 -5.88
N VAL A 92 -8.14 15.88 -5.17
CA VAL A 92 -8.23 17.31 -5.56
C VAL A 92 -8.39 17.57 -7.05
N GLY A 93 -9.58 18.08 -7.43
CA GLY A 93 -9.88 18.59 -8.76
C GLY A 93 -9.79 17.56 -9.89
N LYS A 94 -9.72 16.26 -9.58
CA LYS A 94 -9.65 15.17 -10.56
C LYS A 94 -10.86 14.25 -10.49
N SER A 95 -11.11 13.54 -11.58
CA SER A 95 -12.20 12.59 -11.81
C SER A 95 -12.19 11.33 -10.92
N GLY A 96 -11.37 11.31 -9.87
CA GLY A 96 -11.21 10.18 -8.95
C GLY A 96 -10.51 8.96 -9.56
N SER A 97 -10.33 7.95 -8.74
CA SER A 97 -9.58 6.74 -9.06
C SER A 97 -10.36 5.50 -8.65
N GLN A 98 -10.27 4.47 -9.48
CA GLN A 98 -10.71 3.12 -9.13
C GLN A 98 -9.72 2.50 -8.12
N PRO A 99 -10.05 1.36 -7.47
CA PRO A 99 -9.19 0.77 -6.46
C PRO A 99 -7.76 0.43 -6.92
N ASP A 100 -7.50 0.27 -8.21
CA ASP A 100 -6.14 0.06 -8.74
C ASP A 100 -5.24 1.32 -8.68
N GLY A 101 -5.83 2.47 -8.33
CA GLY A 101 -5.15 3.76 -8.23
C GLY A 101 -4.86 4.38 -9.60
N LEU A 102 -3.95 5.34 -9.62
CA LEU A 102 -3.64 6.16 -10.80
C LEU A 102 -2.50 5.62 -11.68
N GLY A 103 -1.94 4.44 -11.37
CA GLY A 103 -0.81 3.86 -12.12
C GLY A 103 0.52 4.62 -11.97
N ARG A 104 0.59 5.52 -10.98
CA ARG A 104 1.78 6.32 -10.64
C ARG A 104 1.99 6.34 -9.13
N THR A 105 3.23 6.47 -8.71
CA THR A 105 3.59 6.66 -7.29
C THR A 105 3.45 8.13 -6.88
N TYR A 106 3.30 8.38 -5.59
CA TYR A 106 3.33 9.70 -5.00
C TYR A 106 4.08 9.65 -3.65
N SER A 107 4.77 10.73 -3.31
CA SER A 107 5.42 10.89 -2.02
C SER A 107 5.13 12.31 -1.51
N PRO A 108 4.71 12.48 -0.24
CA PRO A 108 4.51 11.43 0.75
C PRO A 108 3.22 10.63 0.49
N SER A 109 3.26 9.30 0.55
CA SER A 109 2.04 8.48 0.61
C SER A 109 2.20 7.35 1.63
N LEU A 110 1.10 6.72 2.06
CA LEU A 110 1.12 5.59 3.00
C LEU A 110 2.07 4.46 2.54
N MET A 111 2.06 4.17 1.24
CA MET A 111 2.93 3.21 0.57
C MET A 111 3.53 3.85 -0.70
N PRO A 112 4.64 4.60 -0.60
CA PRO A 112 5.18 5.43 -1.69
C PRO A 112 5.61 4.68 -2.95
N ARG A 113 5.78 3.35 -2.84
CA ARG A 113 6.16 2.47 -3.96
C ARG A 113 4.98 1.83 -4.68
N LEU A 114 3.75 2.10 -4.23
CA LEU A 114 2.52 1.60 -4.83
C LEU A 114 1.76 2.71 -5.55
N SER A 115 0.78 2.30 -6.37
CA SER A 115 -0.10 3.20 -7.10
C SER A 115 -0.82 4.17 -6.14
N PHE A 116 -0.74 5.46 -6.41
CA PHE A 116 -1.40 6.50 -5.61
C PHE A 116 -2.93 6.35 -5.71
N VAL A 117 -3.61 6.56 -4.58
CA VAL A 117 -5.04 6.35 -4.36
C VAL A 117 -5.48 4.89 -4.53
N SER A 118 -4.57 3.93 -4.62
CA SER A 118 -4.95 2.51 -4.70
C SER A 118 -5.41 1.94 -3.37
N LEU A 119 -6.24 0.90 -3.40
CA LEU A 119 -6.54 0.09 -2.23
C LEU A 119 -5.31 -0.76 -1.88
N VAL A 120 -4.88 -0.66 -0.63
CA VAL A 120 -3.78 -1.43 -0.06
C VAL A 120 -4.24 -2.19 1.18
N GLY A 121 -3.47 -3.21 1.55
CA GLY A 121 -3.86 -4.13 2.60
C GLY A 121 -2.69 -4.83 3.28
N ARG A 122 -2.92 -5.23 4.53
CA ARG A 122 -1.96 -5.94 5.37
C ARG A 122 -2.66 -6.90 6.34
N ALA A 123 -1.91 -7.88 6.83
CA ALA A 123 -2.34 -8.82 7.84
C ALA A 123 -1.24 -9.04 8.89
N GLY A 124 -1.45 -8.54 10.11
CA GLY A 124 -0.49 -8.60 11.23
C GLY A 124 -1.17 -8.41 12.59
N ASP A 125 -0.45 -8.68 13.68
CA ASP A 125 -1.02 -8.61 15.03
C ASP A 125 -0.99 -7.18 15.63
N GLU A 126 -0.12 -6.29 15.11
CA GLU A 126 0.07 -4.95 15.64
C GLU A 126 -0.40 -3.83 14.70
N LEU A 127 -0.96 -2.77 15.28
CA LEU A 127 -0.99 -1.46 14.62
C LEU A 127 0.46 -1.03 14.51
N LEU A 128 0.98 -0.91 13.29
CA LEU A 128 2.23 -0.19 13.10
C LEU A 128 1.94 1.21 13.65
N THR A 129 2.62 1.56 14.75
CA THR A 129 2.81 2.97 15.09
C THR A 129 3.41 3.63 13.86
N ASN A 130 3.24 4.95 13.71
CA ASN A 130 3.80 5.72 12.59
C ASN A 130 5.32 5.54 12.38
N GLU A 131 6.00 4.82 13.28
CA GLU A 131 7.32 4.24 13.13
C GLU A 131 7.34 3.00 12.21
N LEU A 132 6.82 3.15 10.99
CA LEU A 132 7.40 2.48 9.82
C LEU A 132 8.75 3.14 9.45
N ILE A 133 9.43 3.72 10.44
CA ILE A 133 10.79 4.22 10.42
C ILE A 133 11.63 3.03 10.86
N VAL A 134 12.22 2.34 9.88
CA VAL A 134 13.55 1.74 10.00
C VAL A 134 13.84 1.09 11.38
N ARG A 135 13.04 0.10 11.82
CA ARG A 135 13.53 -0.80 12.87
C ARG A 135 14.59 -1.71 12.26
N ASP A 136 15.82 -1.47 12.69
CA ASP A 136 17.00 -2.33 12.61
C ASP A 136 17.41 -2.86 11.24
N GLY A 137 17.68 -1.97 10.28
CA GLY A 137 18.62 -2.23 9.17
C GLY A 137 18.29 -3.39 8.20
N ASP A 138 17.20 -4.12 8.42
CA ASP A 138 16.74 -5.24 7.60
C ASP A 138 15.36 -4.92 7.00
N PRO A 139 15.34 -4.37 5.77
CA PRO A 139 14.12 -4.04 5.05
C PRO A 139 13.20 -5.23 4.83
N GLN A 140 13.69 -6.47 4.96
CA GLN A 140 12.95 -7.69 4.62
C GLN A 140 11.90 -8.05 5.68
N SER A 141 12.17 -7.79 6.96
CA SER A 141 11.28 -8.14 8.07
C SER A 141 9.97 -7.31 8.10
N GLN A 142 9.98 -6.09 7.57
CA GLN A 142 8.81 -5.19 7.57
C GLN A 142 7.82 -5.45 6.41
N HIS A 143 8.26 -6.17 5.38
CA HIS A 143 7.38 -6.58 4.28
C HIS A 143 6.52 -7.81 4.62
N ASP A 144 6.77 -8.45 5.76
CA ASP A 144 6.20 -9.75 6.10
C ASP A 144 4.73 -9.71 6.52
N GLU A 145 4.24 -8.55 6.95
CA GLU A 145 2.82 -8.32 7.28
C GLU A 145 2.02 -7.74 6.11
N LEU A 146 2.69 -7.29 5.06
CA LEU A 146 2.04 -6.82 3.87
C LEU A 146 1.57 -8.00 3.02
N PHE A 147 0.51 -7.78 2.27
CA PHE A 147 0.03 -8.71 1.25
C PHE A 147 1.02 -8.86 0.09
N GLY A 148 2.05 -9.68 0.26
CA GLY A 148 3.19 -9.71 -0.66
C GLY A 148 3.92 -8.36 -0.67
N ARG A 149 3.46 -7.41 -1.48
CA ARG A 149 3.93 -6.00 -1.50
C ARG A 149 2.91 -4.98 -0.96
N GLY A 150 1.74 -5.43 -0.49
CA GLY A 150 0.69 -4.60 0.11
C GLY A 150 -0.37 -4.05 -0.88
N PHE A 151 -0.22 -4.28 -2.18
CA PHE A 151 -1.18 -3.85 -3.19
C PHE A 151 -2.40 -4.81 -3.26
N VAL A 152 -3.61 -4.27 -3.11
CA VAL A 152 -4.88 -5.01 -3.20
C VAL A 152 -5.57 -4.69 -4.52
N GLY A 153 -5.81 -3.42 -4.82
CA GLY A 153 -6.51 -3.02 -6.05
C GLY A 153 -7.94 -3.56 -6.17
N SER A 154 -8.45 -3.60 -7.40
CA SER A 154 -9.81 -4.06 -7.73
C SER A 154 -10.04 -5.55 -7.47
N GLU A 155 -9.04 -6.39 -7.74
CA GLU A 155 -9.11 -7.84 -7.52
C GLU A 155 -7.81 -8.38 -6.92
N PHE A 156 -7.95 -9.21 -5.88
CA PHE A 156 -6.82 -9.70 -5.12
C PHE A 156 -7.05 -11.12 -4.63
N ARG A 157 -5.99 -11.94 -4.71
CA ARG A 157 -5.93 -13.29 -4.13
C ARG A 157 -4.59 -13.49 -3.44
N TRP A 158 -4.62 -13.98 -2.21
CA TRP A 158 -3.41 -14.29 -1.45
C TRP A 158 -3.61 -15.43 -0.47
N THR A 159 -2.68 -16.38 -0.46
CA THR A 159 -2.66 -17.44 0.55
C THR A 159 -1.61 -17.13 1.60
N LYS A 160 -2.02 -17.04 2.86
CA LYS A 160 -1.12 -16.79 3.99
C LYS A 160 -0.26 -18.03 4.25
N LYS A 161 1.07 -17.91 4.12
CA LYS A 161 1.99 -19.05 4.28
C LYS A 161 2.59 -19.19 5.68
N ARG A 162 2.74 -18.09 6.41
CA ARG A 162 3.38 -18.06 7.74
C ARG A 162 2.42 -18.44 8.87
N SER A 163 3.00 -18.91 9.97
CA SER A 163 2.29 -19.56 11.10
C SER A 163 1.53 -18.63 12.03
N ASN A 164 1.90 -17.34 12.10
CA ASN A 164 1.18 -16.38 12.93
C ASN A 164 -0.21 -16.09 12.36
N TRP A 165 -1.17 -15.79 13.22
CA TRP A 165 -2.43 -15.19 12.77
C TRP A 165 -2.19 -13.70 12.52
N GLY A 166 -3.12 -13.02 11.87
CA GLY A 166 -3.01 -11.58 11.68
C GLY A 166 -4.36 -10.93 11.49
N LYS A 167 -4.58 -9.82 12.18
CA LYS A 167 -5.72 -8.94 11.94
C LYS A 167 -5.59 -8.33 10.54
N LEU A 168 -6.68 -8.36 9.80
CA LEU A 168 -6.73 -7.82 8.45
C LEU A 168 -7.06 -6.32 8.49
N TYR A 169 -6.19 -5.50 7.91
CA TYR A 169 -6.41 -4.07 7.72
C TYR A 169 -6.35 -3.68 6.24
N LEU A 170 -7.12 -2.66 5.88
CA LEU A 170 -7.16 -2.05 4.55
C LEU A 170 -7.03 -0.53 4.66
N ALA A 171 -6.50 0.10 3.62
CA ALA A 171 -6.38 1.56 3.54
C ALA A 171 -6.36 2.03 2.08
N VAL A 172 -6.60 3.33 1.87
CA VAL A 172 -6.30 4.00 0.60
C VAL A 172 -4.85 4.49 0.65
N ASN A 173 -4.06 4.17 -0.37
CA ASN A 173 -2.68 4.62 -0.47
C ASN A 173 -2.59 6.09 -0.90
N ASP A 174 -2.67 6.98 0.08
CA ASP A 174 -2.79 8.41 -0.15
C ASP A 174 -1.75 9.24 0.62
N SER A 175 -1.69 10.55 0.36
CA SER A 175 -0.87 11.56 1.03
C SER A 175 -1.57 12.14 2.26
N ALA A 176 -0.89 12.99 3.02
CA ALA A 176 -1.38 13.55 4.28
C ALA A 176 -2.42 14.68 4.14
N ASP A 177 -2.91 14.93 2.94
CA ASP A 177 -3.58 16.19 2.61
C ASP A 177 -5.07 16.22 3.04
N GLY A 178 -5.67 15.07 3.38
CA GLY A 178 -7.04 14.99 3.90
C GLY A 178 -8.10 15.47 2.91
N ASP A 179 -7.74 15.52 1.63
CA ASP A 179 -8.45 16.18 0.54
C ASP A 179 -9.21 15.19 -0.37
N ASN A 180 -9.29 13.93 0.06
CA ASN A 180 -9.99 12.90 -0.68
C ASN A 180 -11.49 12.88 -0.39
N SER A 181 -12.25 12.35 -1.34
CA SER A 181 -13.68 12.11 -1.23
C SER A 181 -14.07 10.75 -1.79
N GLY A 182 -15.28 10.28 -1.49
CA GLY A 182 -15.76 8.99 -1.96
C GLY A 182 -15.22 7.81 -1.16
N ALA A 183 -15.39 6.61 -1.70
CA ALA A 183 -15.09 5.37 -1.00
C ALA A 183 -14.94 4.19 -1.98
N TYR A 184 -14.27 3.15 -1.49
CA TYR A 184 -14.30 1.83 -2.09
C TYR A 184 -15.26 0.91 -1.35
N ASP A 185 -16.15 0.27 -2.09
CA ASP A 185 -16.93 -0.87 -1.59
C ASP A 185 -16.07 -2.12 -1.72
N VAL A 186 -15.82 -2.80 -0.60
CA VAL A 186 -14.92 -3.95 -0.52
C VAL A 186 -15.69 -5.18 -0.07
N SER A 187 -15.55 -6.26 -0.82
CA SER A 187 -16.00 -7.61 -0.48
C SER A 187 -14.80 -8.50 -0.21
N ILE A 188 -14.82 -9.21 0.91
CA ILE A 188 -13.71 -10.03 1.41
C ILE A 188 -14.21 -11.46 1.60
N TRP A 189 -13.47 -12.44 1.08
CA TRP A 189 -13.66 -13.86 1.37
C TRP A 189 -12.41 -14.42 2.03
N ILE A 190 -12.60 -15.21 3.09
CA ILE A 190 -11.54 -16.04 3.66
C ILE A 190 -11.93 -17.49 3.42
N VAL A 191 -11.10 -18.21 2.67
CA VAL A 191 -11.24 -19.64 2.43
C VAL A 191 -10.26 -20.39 3.33
N ARG A 192 -10.77 -21.29 4.15
CA ARG A 192 -10.00 -22.19 5.00
C ARG A 192 -10.43 -23.62 4.74
N ASP A 193 -9.48 -24.50 4.46
CA ASP A 193 -9.73 -25.92 4.20
C ASP A 193 -10.82 -26.16 3.13
N GLY A 194 -10.80 -25.34 2.08
CA GLY A 194 -11.74 -25.40 0.96
C GLY A 194 -13.12 -24.78 1.23
N LYS A 195 -13.36 -24.21 2.41
CA LYS A 195 -14.65 -23.58 2.77
C LYS A 195 -14.52 -22.09 2.95
N VAL A 196 -15.48 -21.33 2.41
CA VAL A 196 -15.62 -19.90 2.69
C VAL A 196 -16.12 -19.73 4.12
N LEU A 197 -15.40 -18.94 4.91
CA LEU A 197 -15.76 -18.61 6.27
C LEU A 197 -16.81 -17.49 6.31
N THR A 198 -17.63 -17.49 7.35
CA THR A 198 -18.55 -16.41 7.72
C THR A 198 -17.94 -15.53 8.82
N GLU A 199 -18.53 -14.37 9.11
CA GLU A 199 -18.11 -13.56 10.27
C GLU A 199 -18.23 -14.34 11.60
N ALA A 200 -19.19 -15.27 11.69
CA ALA A 200 -19.39 -16.08 12.90
C ALA A 200 -18.23 -17.07 13.15
N ASP A 201 -17.51 -17.46 12.10
CA ASP A 201 -16.34 -18.35 12.18
C ASP A 201 -15.06 -17.60 12.60
N MET A 202 -15.12 -16.26 12.68
CA MET A 202 -13.97 -15.46 13.07
C MET A 202 -13.73 -15.54 14.57
N PRO A 203 -12.47 -15.60 15.01
CA PRO A 203 -12.17 -15.53 16.44
C PRO A 203 -12.67 -14.19 16.98
N LYS A 204 -13.58 -14.24 17.94
CA LYS A 204 -14.05 -13.03 18.62
C LYS A 204 -12.85 -12.39 19.34
N PRO A 205 -12.68 -11.06 19.25
CA PRO A 205 -11.66 -10.39 20.03
C PRO A 205 -11.87 -10.73 21.50
N LYS A 206 -10.83 -11.24 22.16
CA LYS A 206 -10.86 -11.40 23.62
C LYS A 206 -11.00 -10.00 24.21
N VAL A 207 -12.21 -9.64 24.64
CA VAL A 207 -12.43 -8.44 25.43
C VAL A 207 -11.60 -8.64 26.70
N LYS A 208 -10.49 -7.91 26.84
CA LYS A 208 -9.80 -7.87 28.12
C LYS A 208 -10.81 -7.37 29.13
N ALA A 209 -11.04 -8.12 30.20
CA ALA A 209 -11.91 -7.68 31.28
C ALA A 209 -11.52 -6.25 31.68
N PRO A 210 -12.49 -5.36 31.96
CA PRO A 210 -12.18 -4.01 32.36
C PRO A 210 -11.19 -4.07 33.52
N VAL A 211 -10.07 -3.35 33.37
CA VAL A 211 -9.09 -3.22 34.44
C VAL A 211 -9.85 -2.62 35.60
N GLN A 212 -10.04 -3.39 36.68
CA GLN A 212 -10.62 -2.84 37.89
C GLN A 212 -9.61 -1.85 38.44
N ILE A 213 -9.89 -0.56 38.21
CA ILE A 213 -9.17 0.53 38.88
C ILE A 213 -9.58 0.40 40.34
N LYS A 214 -8.67 -0.12 41.17
CA LYS A 214 -8.85 -0.05 42.61
C LYS A 214 -8.74 1.41 42.98
N ASP A 215 -9.86 2.01 43.36
CA ASP A 215 -9.88 3.31 43.99
C ASP A 215 -9.09 3.22 45.30
N ASN A 216 -7.86 3.70 45.28
CA ASN A 216 -7.10 3.93 46.50
C ASN A 216 -7.70 5.16 47.18
N ALA A 217 -8.79 4.95 47.92
CA ALA A 217 -9.26 5.90 48.91
C ALA A 217 -8.12 6.09 49.93
N SER A 218 -7.55 7.30 49.92
CA SER A 218 -6.48 7.69 50.83
C SER A 218 -7.11 7.98 52.19
N HIS A 219 -6.59 7.33 53.23
CA HIS A 219 -6.82 7.69 54.64
C HIS A 219 -5.77 8.71 55.09
#